data_AF-A0A3M1G0S0-F1
#
_entry.id   AF-A0A3M1G0S0-F1
#
_cell.length_a   1.000
_cell.length_b   1.000
_cell.length_c   1.000
_cell.angle_alpha   90.00
_cell.angle_beta   90.00
_cell.angle_gamma   90.00
#
_symmetry.space_group_name_H-M   'P 1'
#
loop_
_entity.id
_entity.type
_entity.pdbx_description
1 polymer ?
#
loop_
_entity_poly.entity_id
_entity_poly.type
_entity_poly.pdbx_seq_one_letter_code
_entity_poly.pdbx_strand_id
1 'polypeptide(L)'
;SIKEIDDKVQQIKSSIETYEKKRRKKEMELQDITEKIEKLKSRTSEIKTNKEYQALLKEIEEAEKQKFLIEDDILYLMEEIEEARKRINQEAQEVEKEKKVFIEQQMKVEAERASLEKEIKELKDRRENLKNSMDKELYSRYMKLLEKGKGLAVAEAKDEVCLGCYMSIPPQLYVELKSNSDLRTCPQCGRFLYRK
;
A
#
# COMPACT_ATOMS: atom_id res chain seq x y z
N SER A 1 -5.31 -1.26 -4.88
CA SER A 1 -5.91 -1.04 -3.55
C SER A 1 -6.34 -2.39 -2.96
N ILE A 2 -6.23 -2.61 -1.64
CA ILE A 2 -6.65 -3.88 -0.98
C ILE A 2 -8.07 -4.28 -1.40
N LYS A 3 -8.96 -3.30 -1.62
CA LYS A 3 -10.32 -3.51 -2.10
C LYS A 3 -10.37 -4.11 -3.51
N GLU A 4 -9.53 -3.64 -4.42
CA GLU A 4 -9.45 -4.17 -5.79
C GLU A 4 -8.93 -5.61 -5.81
N ILE A 5 -8.03 -5.96 -4.88
CA ILE A 5 -7.53 -7.33 -4.76
C ILE A 5 -8.61 -8.25 -4.18
N ASP A 6 -9.36 -7.78 -3.18
CA ASP A 6 -10.50 -8.53 -2.63
C ASP A 6 -11.58 -8.75 -3.70
N ASP A 7 -11.92 -7.71 -4.49
CA ASP A 7 -12.87 -7.81 -5.61
C ASP A 7 -12.40 -8.84 -6.66
N LYS A 8 -11.10 -8.83 -7.03
CA LYS A 8 -10.51 -9.83 -7.94
C LYS A 8 -10.57 -11.24 -7.35
N VAL A 9 -10.23 -11.42 -6.08
CA VAL A 9 -10.29 -12.72 -5.40
C VAL A 9 -11.72 -13.25 -5.37
N GLN A 10 -12.72 -12.40 -5.12
CA GLN A 10 -14.13 -12.78 -5.18
C GLN A 10 -14.56 -13.22 -6.58
N GLN A 11 -14.12 -12.52 -7.63
CA GLN A 11 -14.39 -12.92 -9.02
C GLN A 11 -13.75 -14.26 -9.39
N ILE A 12 -12.52 -14.52 -8.92
CA ILE A 12 -11.86 -15.81 -9.19
C ILE A 12 -12.56 -16.93 -8.41
N LYS A 13 -12.99 -16.69 -7.17
CA LYS A 13 -13.76 -17.66 -6.37
C LYS A 13 -15.09 -18.03 -7.02
N SER A 14 -15.83 -17.05 -7.54
CA SER A 14 -17.10 -17.33 -8.24
C SER A 14 -16.87 -18.12 -9.54
N SER A 15 -15.75 -17.86 -10.23
CA SER A 15 -15.34 -18.63 -11.41
C SER A 15 -15.01 -20.08 -11.04
N ILE A 16 -14.26 -20.32 -9.96
CA ILE A 16 -13.98 -21.66 -9.43
C ILE A 16 -15.28 -22.40 -9.10
N GLU A 17 -16.22 -21.75 -8.40
CA GLU A 17 -17.51 -22.38 -8.06
C GLU A 17 -18.29 -22.77 -9.33
N THR A 18 -18.22 -21.93 -10.37
CA THR A 18 -18.84 -22.23 -11.66
C THR A 18 -18.19 -23.42 -12.35
N TYR A 19 -16.85 -23.50 -12.36
CA TYR A 19 -16.12 -24.64 -12.91
C TYR A 19 -16.38 -25.92 -12.12
N GLU A 20 -16.42 -25.86 -10.79
CA GLU A 20 -16.75 -27.02 -9.95
C GLU A 20 -18.16 -27.54 -10.22
N LYS A 21 -19.15 -26.66 -10.41
CA LYS A 21 -20.50 -27.05 -10.81
C LYS A 21 -20.52 -27.73 -12.17
N LYS A 22 -19.78 -27.20 -13.15
CA LYS A 22 -19.65 -27.83 -14.48
C LYS A 22 -18.97 -29.20 -14.40
N ARG A 23 -17.90 -29.31 -13.62
CA ARG A 23 -17.15 -30.56 -13.43
C ARG A 23 -18.04 -31.64 -12.82
N ARG A 24 -18.80 -31.32 -11.76
CA ARG A 24 -19.76 -32.26 -11.15
C ARG A 24 -20.83 -32.75 -12.13
N LYS A 25 -21.33 -31.86 -13.00
CA LYS A 25 -22.29 -32.27 -14.04
C LYS A 25 -21.66 -33.25 -15.04
N LYS A 26 -20.43 -32.96 -15.49
CA LYS A 26 -19.67 -33.83 -16.38
C LYS A 26 -19.32 -35.17 -15.73
N GLU A 27 -19.00 -35.19 -14.44
CA GLU A 27 -18.80 -36.43 -13.66
C GLU A 27 -20.07 -37.29 -13.62
N MET A 28 -21.25 -36.68 -13.49
CA MET A 28 -22.53 -37.41 -13.58
C MET A 28 -22.78 -37.95 -15.00
N GLU A 29 -22.54 -37.14 -16.04
CA GLU A 29 -22.62 -37.58 -17.44
C GLU A 29 -21.66 -38.75 -17.73
N LEU A 30 -20.46 -38.71 -17.13
CA LEU A 30 -19.45 -39.77 -17.24
C LEU A 30 -19.94 -41.07 -16.60
N GLN A 31 -20.63 -40.98 -15.45
CA GLN A 31 -21.23 -42.14 -14.81
C GLN A 31 -22.32 -42.74 -15.70
N ASP A 32 -23.24 -41.92 -16.20
CA ASP A 32 -24.36 -42.34 -17.05
C ASP A 32 -23.86 -43.03 -18.33
N ILE A 33 -22.85 -42.46 -19.02
CA ILE A 33 -22.29 -43.06 -20.24
C ILE A 33 -21.54 -44.36 -19.94
N THR A 34 -20.87 -44.45 -18.78
CA THR A 34 -20.17 -45.66 -18.36
C THR A 34 -21.16 -46.79 -18.10
N GLU A 35 -22.24 -46.52 -17.37
CA GLU A 35 -23.33 -47.48 -17.15
C GLU A 35 -24.01 -47.90 -18.47
N LYS A 36 -24.17 -46.96 -19.42
CA LYS A 36 -24.70 -47.27 -20.76
C LYS A 36 -23.78 -48.23 -21.51
N ILE A 37 -22.47 -47.98 -21.50
CA ILE A 37 -21.47 -48.85 -22.13
C ILE A 37 -21.51 -50.25 -21.52
N GLU A 38 -21.60 -50.37 -20.19
CA GLU A 38 -21.70 -51.66 -19.51
C GLU A 38 -22.95 -52.44 -19.91
N LYS A 39 -24.12 -51.78 -19.96
CA LYS A 39 -25.39 -52.39 -20.41
C LYS A 39 -25.35 -52.81 -21.88
N LEU A 40 -24.71 -52.02 -22.75
CA LEU A 40 -24.53 -52.40 -24.14
C LEU A 40 -23.60 -53.61 -24.26
N LYS A 41 -22.47 -53.61 -23.53
CA LYS A 41 -21.53 -54.74 -23.49
C LYS A 41 -22.19 -56.02 -22.96
N SER A 42 -23.05 -55.94 -21.94
CA SER A 42 -23.75 -57.12 -21.42
C SER A 42 -24.76 -57.71 -22.42
N ARG A 43 -25.42 -56.90 -23.25
CA ARG A 43 -26.34 -57.37 -24.30
C ARG A 43 -25.65 -58.12 -25.43
N THR A 44 -24.34 -57.96 -25.58
CA THR A 44 -23.55 -58.62 -26.62
C THR A 44 -23.68 -60.15 -26.60
N SER A 45 -23.89 -60.76 -25.43
CA SER A 45 -24.04 -62.22 -25.26
C SER A 45 -25.43 -62.75 -25.62
N GLU A 46 -26.43 -61.89 -25.78
CA GLU A 46 -27.83 -62.25 -26.06
C GLU A 46 -28.17 -62.18 -27.57
N ILE A 47 -27.31 -61.54 -28.37
CA ILE A 47 -27.54 -61.31 -29.80
C ILE A 47 -27.26 -62.58 -30.62
N LYS A 48 -28.22 -62.94 -31.48
CA LYS A 48 -28.16 -64.16 -32.32
C LYS A 48 -27.84 -63.87 -33.79
N THR A 49 -27.99 -62.63 -34.24
CA THR A 49 -27.76 -62.26 -35.65
C THR A 49 -26.54 -61.37 -35.81
N ASN A 50 -25.75 -61.63 -36.87
CA ASN A 50 -24.52 -60.88 -37.14
C ASN A 50 -24.78 -59.38 -37.42
N LYS A 51 -25.95 -59.06 -37.99
CA LYS A 51 -26.34 -57.68 -38.31
C LYS A 51 -26.62 -56.85 -37.04
N GLU A 52 -27.30 -57.43 -36.06
CA GLU A 52 -27.55 -56.79 -34.75
C GLU A 52 -26.25 -56.64 -33.96
N TYR A 53 -25.34 -57.61 -34.05
CA TYR A 53 -24.05 -57.57 -33.38
C TYR A 53 -23.19 -56.40 -33.89
N GLN A 54 -23.10 -56.22 -35.22
CA GLN A 54 -22.38 -55.09 -35.82
C GLN A 54 -22.99 -53.73 -35.45
N ALA A 55 -24.32 -53.64 -35.36
CA ALA A 55 -24.99 -52.41 -34.92
C ALA A 55 -24.66 -52.07 -33.47
N LEU A 56 -24.67 -53.08 -32.58
CA LEU A 56 -24.31 -52.92 -31.16
C LEU A 56 -22.86 -52.47 -30.98
N LEU A 57 -21.91 -53.08 -31.71
CA LEU A 57 -20.50 -52.68 -31.65
C LEU A 57 -20.30 -51.22 -32.03
N LYS A 58 -20.99 -50.74 -33.07
CA LYS A 58 -20.93 -49.34 -33.47
C LYS A 58 -21.51 -48.40 -32.41
N GLU A 59 -22.58 -48.81 -31.72
CA GLU A 59 -23.15 -48.05 -30.61
C GLU A 59 -22.21 -47.98 -29.40
N ILE A 60 -21.51 -49.07 -29.10
CA ILE A 60 -20.47 -49.11 -28.06
C ILE A 60 -19.30 -48.18 -28.43
N GLU A 61 -18.82 -48.23 -29.67
CA GLU A 61 -17.73 -47.37 -30.14
C GLU A 61 -18.10 -45.88 -30.03
N GLU A 62 -19.33 -45.52 -30.41
CA GLU A 62 -19.82 -44.14 -30.28
C GLU A 62 -19.92 -43.71 -28.81
N ALA A 63 -20.41 -44.59 -27.93
CA ALA A 63 -20.48 -44.31 -26.50
C ALA A 63 -19.09 -44.19 -25.85
N GLU A 64 -18.12 -45.01 -26.25
CA GLU A 64 -16.73 -44.92 -25.79
C GLU A 64 -16.06 -43.62 -26.27
N LYS A 65 -16.34 -43.15 -27.48
CA LYS A 65 -15.90 -41.82 -27.95
C LYS A 65 -16.50 -40.69 -27.12
N GLN A 66 -17.81 -40.76 -26.82
CA GLN A 66 -18.46 -39.78 -25.96
C GLN A 66 -17.86 -39.78 -24.55
N LYS A 67 -17.60 -40.96 -23.99
CA LYS A 67 -16.93 -41.11 -22.70
C LYS A 67 -15.57 -40.40 -22.70
N PHE A 68 -14.75 -40.65 -23.70
CA PHE A 68 -13.42 -40.03 -23.83
C PHE A 68 -13.51 -38.50 -23.86
N LEU A 69 -14.44 -37.93 -24.62
CA LEU A 69 -14.64 -36.47 -24.67
C LEU A 69 -15.08 -35.89 -23.32
N ILE A 70 -15.91 -36.61 -22.57
CA ILE A 70 -16.33 -36.18 -21.23
C ILE A 70 -15.15 -36.25 -20.25
N GLU A 71 -14.31 -37.28 -20.34
CA GLU A 71 -13.09 -37.40 -19.52
C GLU A 71 -12.10 -36.25 -19.79
N ASP A 72 -11.92 -35.89 -21.06
CA ASP A 72 -11.08 -34.75 -21.48
C ASP A 72 -11.63 -33.41 -20.97
N ASP A 73 -12.95 -33.20 -21.09
CA ASP A 73 -13.63 -32.02 -20.53
C ASP A 73 -13.45 -31.91 -19.00
N ILE A 74 -13.53 -33.03 -18.28
CA ILE A 74 -13.32 -33.06 -16.82
C ILE A 74 -11.88 -32.69 -16.49
N LEU A 75 -10.90 -33.26 -17.19
CA LEU A 75 -9.49 -32.97 -16.98
C LEU A 75 -9.20 -31.48 -17.20
N TYR A 76 -9.69 -30.92 -18.31
CA TYR A 76 -9.56 -29.49 -18.60
C TYR A 76 -10.16 -28.62 -17.48
N LEU A 77 -11.36 -28.96 -16.99
CA LEU A 77 -11.97 -28.23 -15.87
C LEU A 77 -11.16 -28.35 -14.57
N MET A 78 -10.50 -29.49 -14.33
CA MET A 78 -9.62 -29.66 -13.17
C MET A 78 -8.39 -28.75 -13.24
N GLU A 79 -7.77 -28.64 -14.41
CA GLU A 79 -6.62 -27.75 -14.66
C GLU A 79 -7.01 -26.28 -14.45
N GLU A 80 -8.12 -25.83 -15.03
CA GLU A 80 -8.63 -24.45 -14.86
C GLU A 80 -8.91 -24.11 -13.38
N ILE A 81 -9.47 -25.06 -12.62
CA ILE A 81 -9.69 -24.89 -11.17
C ILE A 81 -8.35 -24.79 -10.44
N GLU A 82 -7.37 -25.62 -10.76
CA GLU A 82 -6.06 -25.61 -10.11
C GLU A 82 -5.32 -24.30 -10.39
N GLU A 83 -5.31 -23.83 -11.63
CA GLU A 83 -4.71 -22.55 -12.02
C GLU A 83 -5.40 -21.37 -11.34
N ALA A 84 -6.74 -21.36 -11.27
CA ALA A 84 -7.48 -20.34 -10.54
C ALA A 84 -7.13 -20.33 -9.04
N ARG A 85 -6.98 -21.50 -8.42
CA ARG A 85 -6.55 -21.63 -7.01
C ARG A 85 -5.12 -21.15 -6.79
N LYS A 86 -4.19 -21.47 -7.71
CA LYS A 86 -2.81 -20.97 -7.68
C LYS A 86 -2.76 -19.45 -7.73
N ARG A 87 -3.53 -18.82 -8.64
CA ARG A 87 -3.65 -17.36 -8.74
C ARG A 87 -4.14 -16.72 -7.45
N ILE A 88 -5.19 -17.26 -6.82
CA ILE A 88 -5.67 -16.76 -5.51
C ILE A 88 -4.56 -16.82 -4.46
N ASN A 89 -3.82 -17.91 -4.40
CA ASN A 89 -2.77 -18.08 -3.40
C ASN A 89 -1.60 -17.10 -3.62
N GLN A 90 -1.20 -16.88 -4.87
CA GLN A 90 -0.18 -15.88 -5.23
C GLN A 90 -0.62 -14.48 -4.81
N GLU A 91 -1.84 -14.08 -5.16
CA GLU A 91 -2.37 -12.75 -4.81
C GLU A 91 -2.48 -12.56 -3.30
N ALA A 92 -2.90 -13.61 -2.57
CA ALA A 92 -2.95 -13.58 -1.10
C ALA A 92 -1.55 -13.39 -0.48
N GLN A 93 -0.52 -14.03 -1.03
CA GLN A 93 0.86 -13.87 -0.57
C GLN A 93 1.40 -12.46 -0.83
N GLU A 94 1.12 -11.89 -1.99
CA GLU A 94 1.53 -10.51 -2.31
C GLU A 94 0.82 -9.49 -1.40
N VAL A 95 -0.48 -9.64 -1.16
CA VAL A 95 -1.21 -8.79 -0.19
C VAL A 95 -0.61 -8.87 1.20
N GLU A 96 -0.25 -10.07 1.66
CA GLU A 96 0.34 -10.25 2.98
C GLU A 96 1.72 -9.59 3.09
N LYS A 97 2.53 -9.65 2.03
CA LYS A 97 3.80 -8.92 1.96
C LYS A 97 3.58 -7.41 2.01
N GLU A 98 2.67 -6.88 1.20
CA GLU A 98 2.36 -5.45 1.18
C GLU A 98 1.84 -4.96 2.53
N LYS A 99 0.96 -5.73 3.19
CA LYS A 99 0.46 -5.42 4.54
C LYS A 99 1.59 -5.33 5.56
N LYS A 100 2.55 -6.24 5.53
CA LYS A 100 3.71 -6.20 6.43
C LYS A 100 4.54 -4.95 6.23
N VAL A 101 4.86 -4.62 4.96
CA VAL A 101 5.59 -3.39 4.63
C VAL A 101 4.83 -2.15 5.09
N PHE A 102 3.52 -2.11 4.87
CA PHE A 102 2.68 -1.00 5.32
C PHE A 102 2.69 -0.83 6.85
N ILE A 103 2.53 -1.93 7.60
CA ILE A 103 2.56 -1.90 9.07
C ILE A 103 3.93 -1.42 9.57
N GLU A 104 5.02 -1.91 9.00
CA GLU A 104 6.37 -1.47 9.36
C GLU A 104 6.58 0.03 9.11
N GLN A 105 6.11 0.53 7.97
CA GLN A 105 6.17 1.96 7.65
C GLN A 105 5.31 2.79 8.61
N GLN A 106 4.09 2.32 8.90
CA GLN A 106 3.19 2.98 9.85
C GLN A 106 3.83 3.09 11.24
N MET A 107 4.44 2.01 11.72
CA MET A 107 5.15 2.01 13.02
C MET A 107 6.31 3.00 13.04
N LYS A 108 7.09 3.09 11.95
CA LYS A 108 8.20 4.06 11.85
C LYS A 108 7.69 5.50 11.89
N VAL A 109 6.65 5.82 11.12
CA VAL A 109 6.05 7.15 11.07
C VAL A 109 5.47 7.54 12.43
N GLU A 110 4.78 6.62 13.11
CA GLU A 110 4.20 6.91 14.43
C GLU A 110 5.29 7.11 15.50
N ALA A 111 6.37 6.34 15.45
CA ALA A 111 7.51 6.51 16.34
C ALA A 111 8.22 7.86 16.12
N GLU A 112 8.46 8.24 14.87
CA GLU A 112 9.04 9.54 14.52
C GLU A 112 8.14 10.69 14.96
N ARG A 113 6.84 10.58 14.71
CA ARG A 113 5.85 11.56 15.16
C ARG A 113 5.86 11.72 16.68
N ALA A 114 5.86 10.63 17.44
CA ALA A 114 5.90 10.68 18.89
C ALA A 114 7.19 11.35 19.41
N SER A 115 8.33 11.08 18.76
CA SER A 115 9.60 11.75 19.07
C SER A 115 9.54 13.25 18.81
N LEU A 116 9.02 13.67 17.66
CA LEU A 116 8.86 15.08 17.30
C LEU A 116 7.86 15.80 18.21
N GLU A 117 6.75 15.16 18.57
CA GLU A 117 5.77 15.74 19.52
C GLU A 117 6.41 15.97 20.90
N LYS A 118 7.26 15.06 21.36
CA LYS A 118 8.03 15.22 22.60
C LYS A 118 9.02 16.38 22.50
N GLU A 119 9.80 16.46 21.41
CA GLU A 119 10.76 17.55 21.19
C GLU A 119 10.05 18.91 21.11
N ILE A 120 8.93 19.00 20.39
CA ILE A 120 8.12 20.22 20.33
C ILE A 120 7.64 20.63 21.71
N LYS A 121 7.22 19.69 22.55
CA LYS A 121 6.79 19.98 23.92
C LYS A 121 7.95 20.53 24.76
N GLU A 122 9.11 19.87 24.73
CA GLU A 122 10.31 20.31 25.46
C GLU A 122 10.76 21.71 25.01
N LEU A 123 10.74 22.00 23.70
CA LEU A 123 11.07 23.31 23.15
C LEU A 123 10.05 24.38 23.56
N LYS A 124 8.75 24.05 23.61
CA LYS A 124 7.71 24.96 24.08
C LYS A 124 7.88 25.28 25.57
N ASP A 125 8.11 24.27 26.39
CA ASP A 125 8.33 24.44 27.83
C ASP A 125 9.58 25.30 28.10
N ARG A 126 10.67 25.02 27.37
CA ARG A 126 11.89 25.85 27.42
C ARG A 126 11.63 27.29 27.02
N ARG A 127 10.83 27.51 25.96
CA ARG A 127 10.45 28.84 25.50
C ARG A 127 9.61 29.60 26.53
N GLU A 128 8.64 28.95 27.16
CA GLU A 128 7.82 29.58 28.21
C GLU A 128 8.67 29.95 29.43
N ASN A 129 9.60 29.08 29.84
CA ASN A 129 10.54 29.39 30.92
C ASN A 129 11.41 30.62 30.61
N LEU A 130 11.98 30.70 29.39
CA LEU A 130 12.75 31.86 28.95
C LEU A 130 11.90 33.14 28.91
N LYS A 131 10.69 33.05 28.35
CA LYS A 131 9.74 34.16 28.31
C LYS A 131 9.42 34.71 29.71
N ASN A 132 9.26 33.84 30.71
CA ASN A 132 8.99 34.26 32.09
C ASN A 132 10.18 35.00 32.74
N SER A 133 11.40 34.73 32.27
CA SER A 133 12.62 35.43 32.73
C SER A 133 12.92 36.73 31.98
N MET A 134 12.17 37.06 30.92
CA MET A 134 12.39 38.22 30.07
C MET A 134 11.44 39.37 30.40
N ASP A 135 11.91 40.59 30.14
CA ASP A 135 11.04 41.76 30.13
C ASP A 135 9.91 41.62 29.08
N LYS A 136 8.68 42.00 29.47
CA LYS A 136 7.48 41.81 28.64
C LYS A 136 7.50 42.68 27.39
N GLU A 137 8.03 43.90 27.49
CA GLU A 137 8.10 44.83 26.37
C GLU A 137 9.14 44.35 25.34
N LEU A 138 10.29 43.89 25.83
CA LEU A 138 11.32 43.27 25.00
C LEU A 138 10.81 42.03 24.27
N TYR A 139 10.11 41.12 24.96
CA TYR A 139 9.53 39.93 24.34
C TYR A 139 8.48 40.27 23.28
N SER A 140 7.63 41.26 23.54
CA SER A 140 6.65 41.76 22.56
C SER A 140 7.32 42.31 21.30
N ARG A 141 8.40 43.09 21.46
CA ARG A 141 9.20 43.60 20.32
C ARG A 141 9.86 42.47 19.53
N TYR A 142 10.43 41.48 20.22
CA TYR A 142 10.98 40.28 19.58
C TYR A 142 9.93 39.53 18.75
N MET A 143 8.73 39.29 19.30
CA MET A 143 7.66 38.58 18.60
C MET A 143 7.21 39.30 17.32
N LYS A 144 7.04 40.63 17.37
CA LYS A 144 6.70 41.44 16.18
C LYS A 144 7.78 41.33 15.09
N LEU A 145 9.05 41.35 15.47
CA LEU A 145 10.17 41.19 14.53
C LEU A 145 10.24 39.77 13.97
N LEU A 146 9.91 38.75 14.78
CA LEU A 146 9.90 37.35 14.37
C LEU A 146 8.83 37.10 13.29
N GLU A 147 7.63 37.64 13.49
CA GLU A 147 6.50 37.55 12.56
C GLU A 147 6.81 38.27 11.24
N LYS A 148 7.23 39.55 11.31
CA LYS A 148 7.62 40.33 10.12
C LYS A 148 8.84 39.74 9.40
N GLY A 149 9.74 39.12 10.16
CA GLY A 149 11.04 38.62 9.71
C GLY A 149 11.04 37.17 9.23
N LYS A 150 9.87 36.54 9.01
CA LYS A 150 9.72 35.13 8.59
C LYS A 150 10.46 34.14 9.52
N GLY A 151 10.35 34.34 10.83
CA GLY A 151 10.99 33.47 11.83
C GLY A 151 12.39 33.89 12.27
N LEU A 152 12.90 35.03 11.78
CA LEU A 152 14.21 35.57 12.19
C LEU A 152 14.07 36.98 12.77
N ALA A 153 14.18 37.11 14.10
CA ALA A 153 14.12 38.39 14.81
C ALA A 153 15.50 38.94 15.22
N VAL A 154 16.50 38.06 15.34
CA VAL A 154 17.87 38.37 15.76
C VAL A 154 18.82 37.93 14.65
N ALA A 155 19.75 38.80 14.25
CA ALA A 155 20.69 38.55 13.17
C ALA A 155 22.12 38.90 13.60
N GLU A 156 23.08 38.14 13.08
CA GLU A 156 24.50 38.44 13.27
C GLU A 156 24.91 39.62 12.38
N ALA A 157 25.69 40.55 12.93
CA ALA A 157 26.40 41.56 12.16
C ALA A 157 27.84 41.10 11.94
N LYS A 158 28.24 40.98 10.68
CA LYS A 158 29.59 40.54 10.29
C LYS A 158 30.10 41.44 9.17
N ASP A 159 31.35 41.89 9.27
CA ASP A 159 31.99 42.76 8.27
C ASP A 159 31.11 43.97 7.90
N GLU A 160 30.53 44.62 8.91
CA GLU A 160 29.60 45.76 8.74
C GLU A 160 28.32 45.45 7.93
N VAL A 161 27.95 44.17 7.83
CA VAL A 161 26.73 43.71 7.14
C VAL A 161 25.80 42.99 8.11
N CYS A 162 24.51 43.31 8.05
CA CYS A 162 23.46 42.56 8.74
C CYS A 162 23.15 41.26 8.00
N LEU A 163 23.48 40.09 8.55
CA LEU A 163 23.24 38.79 7.91
C LEU A 163 21.76 38.38 7.86
N GLY A 164 20.85 39.17 8.43
CA GLY A 164 19.41 38.96 8.32
C GLY A 164 18.76 39.63 7.10
N CYS A 165 19.34 40.72 6.58
CA CYS A 165 18.83 41.43 5.40
C CYS A 165 19.90 41.70 4.32
N TYR A 166 21.14 41.32 4.59
CA TYR A 166 22.31 41.47 3.73
C TYR A 166 22.65 42.91 3.35
N MET A 167 22.13 43.88 4.10
CA MET A 167 22.46 45.30 3.92
C MET A 167 23.58 45.73 4.86
N SER A 168 24.42 46.65 4.38
CA SER A 168 25.43 47.32 5.20
C SER A 168 24.80 48.10 6.35
N ILE A 169 25.43 48.04 7.51
CA ILE A 169 25.08 48.82 8.68
C ILE A 169 26.13 49.91 8.92
N PRO A 170 25.78 51.03 9.58
CA PRO A 170 26.75 52.09 9.85
C PRO A 170 27.98 51.56 10.62
N PRO A 171 29.21 51.96 10.26
CA PRO A 171 30.43 51.51 10.96
C PRO A 171 30.41 51.80 12.46
N GLN A 172 29.84 52.96 12.87
CA GLN A 172 29.65 53.29 14.29
C GLN A 172 28.77 52.25 15.00
N LEU A 173 27.66 51.84 14.37
CA LEU A 173 26.77 50.80 14.90
C LEU A 173 27.50 49.45 15.02
N TYR A 174 28.36 49.11 14.06
CA TYR A 174 29.16 47.88 14.10
C TYR A 174 30.23 47.86 15.21
N VAL A 175 30.79 49.03 15.53
CA VAL A 175 31.70 49.20 16.68
C VAL A 175 30.93 49.14 18.00
N GLU A 176 29.77 49.78 18.10
CA GLU A 176 28.89 49.72 19.28
C GLU A 176 28.45 48.28 19.60
N LEU A 177 28.21 47.44 18.58
CA LEU A 177 27.90 46.02 18.78
C LEU A 177 29.02 45.22 19.46
N LYS A 178 30.27 45.73 19.46
CA LYS A 178 31.39 45.07 20.15
C LYS A 178 31.35 45.26 21.67
N SER A 179 30.77 46.35 22.18
CA SER A 179 30.68 46.58 23.63
C SER A 179 29.60 45.75 24.30
N ASN A 180 28.65 45.16 23.55
CA ASN A 180 27.52 44.36 24.02
C ASN A 180 26.74 44.99 25.19
N SER A 181 26.81 46.32 25.34
CA SER A 181 26.23 47.05 26.46
C SER A 181 24.75 47.35 26.26
N ASP A 182 24.29 47.50 25.00
CA ASP A 182 22.91 47.82 24.66
C ASP A 182 22.37 46.95 23.52
N LEU A 183 21.06 46.70 23.53
CA LEU A 183 20.34 46.07 22.42
C LEU A 183 20.24 47.03 21.24
N ARG A 184 21.02 46.77 20.19
CA ARG A 184 20.99 47.54 18.93
C ARG A 184 20.17 46.81 17.86
N THR A 185 19.52 47.58 16.99
CA THR A 185 18.73 47.05 15.88
C THR A 185 19.25 47.54 14.53
N CYS A 186 19.10 46.71 13.50
CA CYS A 186 19.42 47.07 12.13
C CYS A 186 18.52 48.22 11.65
N PRO A 187 19.08 49.33 11.12
CA PRO A 187 18.27 50.45 10.63
C PRO A 187 17.45 50.09 9.37
N GLN A 188 17.88 49.06 8.64
CA GLN A 188 17.22 48.64 7.39
C GLN A 188 16.04 47.69 7.64
N CYS A 189 16.24 46.65 8.46
CA CYS A 189 15.22 45.62 8.68
C CYS A 189 14.60 45.58 10.08
N GLY A 190 15.11 46.39 11.02
CA GLY A 190 14.63 46.48 12.40
C GLY A 190 14.99 45.30 13.31
N ARG A 191 15.64 44.25 12.80
CA ARG A 191 16.07 43.08 13.58
C ARG A 191 17.09 43.45 14.65
N PHE A 192 17.08 42.74 15.77
CA PHE A 192 18.14 42.84 16.77
C PHE A 192 19.46 42.36 16.17
N LEU A 193 20.53 43.10 16.42
CA LEU A 193 21.86 42.76 15.95
C LEU A 193 22.71 42.29 17.12
N TYR A 194 23.50 41.25 16.88
CA TYR A 194 24.58 40.84 17.76
C TYR A 194 25.85 40.62 16.94
N ARG A 195 26.99 40.74 17.60
CA ARG A 195 28.30 40.43 17.02
C ARG A 195 28.93 39.30 17.84
N LYS A 196 29.45 38.28 17.15
CA LYS A 196 30.25 37.22 17.78
C LYS A 196 31.66 37.71 18.12
#